data_AF-A0A0E3LPA8-F1
#
_entry.id   AF-A0A0E3LPA8-F1
#
_cell.length_a   1.000
_cell.length_b   1.000
_cell.length_c   1.000
_cell.angle_alpha   90.00
_cell.angle_beta   90.00
_cell.angle_gamma   90.00
#
_symmetry.space_group_name_H-M   'P 1'
#
loop_
_entity.id
_entity.type
_entity.pdbx_description
1 polymer ?
#
loop_
_entity_poly.entity_id
_entity_poly.type
_entity_poly.pdbx_seq_one_letter_code
_entity_poly.pdbx_strand_id
1 'polypeptide(L)'
;MLKTLGEKNVQCALCRIKECVKGKNCSVIKYGLEYTGDNLKSIQISAWLESNGVKRTKLEEIAIYAKSLGYTKIGIAFCVEYEREARLVYDILSRYFEVFSVCCKVCSFEKASLGIKKSEDLEFEAVCNPIGQALLLNDDLTNLNIMLGLKTGYDILFAKYSEAPAITLPIEELPQLADSKIDIIE
;
A
#
# COMPACT_ATOMS: atom_id res chain seq x y z
N MET A 1 3.95 -9.95 45.87
CA MET A 1 2.73 -9.86 45.04
C MET A 1 2.97 -10.69 43.79
N LEU A 2 2.03 -11.57 43.46
CA LEU A 2 2.15 -12.77 42.63
C LEU A 2 2.68 -12.52 41.21
N LYS A 3 3.71 -13.27 40.78
CA LYS A 3 4.00 -13.50 39.35
C LYS A 3 2.88 -14.40 38.82
N THR A 4 1.94 -13.82 38.09
CA THR A 4 0.88 -14.54 37.39
C THR A 4 1.46 -15.32 36.21
N LEU A 5 0.89 -16.50 35.96
CA LEU A 5 1.30 -17.43 34.93
C LEU A 5 1.15 -16.83 33.52
N GLY A 6 2.29 -16.53 32.87
CA GLY A 6 2.61 -17.02 31.53
C GLY A 6 1.77 -16.61 30.32
N GLU A 7 1.35 -15.35 30.18
CA GLU A 7 0.97 -14.82 28.86
C GLU A 7 2.24 -14.64 28.00
N LYS A 8 2.49 -15.57 27.08
CA LYS A 8 3.65 -15.49 26.17
C LYS A 8 3.36 -14.49 25.05
N ASN A 9 3.75 -13.25 25.27
CA ASN A 9 3.82 -12.25 24.21
C ASN A 9 4.94 -12.61 23.21
N VAL A 10 4.60 -12.72 21.93
CA VAL A 10 5.55 -13.08 20.86
C VAL A 10 6.38 -11.85 20.48
N GLN A 11 7.66 -11.83 20.88
CA GLN A 11 8.61 -10.77 20.53
C GLN A 11 9.63 -11.27 19.48
N CYS A 12 9.14 -11.61 18.29
CA CYS A 12 9.94 -12.25 17.22
C CYS A 12 11.18 -11.46 16.77
N ALA A 13 11.15 -10.13 16.87
CA ALA A 13 12.29 -9.27 16.54
C ALA A 13 13.51 -9.53 17.45
N LEU A 14 13.29 -9.99 18.68
CA LEU A 14 14.36 -10.28 19.66
C LEU A 14 14.79 -11.75 19.66
N CYS A 15 14.06 -12.63 18.95
CA CYS A 15 14.35 -14.05 18.90
C CYS A 15 15.60 -14.35 18.05
N ARG A 16 16.61 -14.98 18.66
CA ARG A 16 17.85 -15.40 17.99
C ARG A 16 17.81 -16.82 17.41
N ILE A 17 16.82 -17.63 17.78
CA ILE A 17 16.78 -19.06 17.45
C ILE A 17 16.08 -19.32 16.09
N LYS A 18 15.00 -18.57 15.80
CA LYS A 18 14.28 -18.60 14.52
C LYS A 18 13.87 -20.00 14.01
N GLU A 19 13.51 -20.92 14.90
CA GLU A 19 13.02 -22.27 14.51
C GLU A 19 11.79 -22.23 13.57
N CYS A 20 11.04 -21.12 13.57
CA CYS A 20 9.93 -20.88 12.64
C CYS A 20 10.33 -20.93 11.16
N VAL A 21 11.62 -20.75 10.82
CA VAL A 21 12.14 -20.97 9.46
C VAL A 21 11.89 -22.40 8.98
N LYS A 22 11.79 -23.36 9.91
CA LYS A 22 11.44 -24.77 9.62
C LYS A 22 9.95 -25.07 9.82
N GLY A 23 9.10 -24.03 9.91
CA GLY A 23 7.66 -24.17 10.09
C GLY A 23 7.18 -24.34 11.54
N LYS A 24 8.05 -24.17 12.55
CA LYS A 24 7.60 -24.22 13.96
C LYS A 24 6.60 -23.09 14.25
N ASN A 25 5.41 -23.46 14.74
CA ASN A 25 4.44 -22.50 15.27
C ASN A 25 4.89 -22.00 16.66
N CYS A 26 5.40 -20.77 16.71
CA CYS A 26 5.89 -20.12 17.93
C CYS A 26 4.81 -19.31 18.67
N SER A 27 3.62 -19.12 18.09
CA SER A 27 2.62 -18.14 18.56
C SER A 27 1.55 -18.70 19.48
N VAL A 28 1.58 -20.02 19.76
CA VAL A 28 0.55 -20.78 20.50
C VAL A 28 -0.88 -20.70 19.92
N ILE A 29 -1.08 -19.95 18.82
CA ILE A 29 -2.34 -19.87 18.08
C ILE A 29 -2.59 -21.23 17.42
N LYS A 30 -3.74 -21.84 17.71
CA LYS A 30 -4.10 -23.19 17.23
C LYS A 30 -5.14 -23.19 16.10
N TYR A 31 -5.83 -22.09 15.86
CA TYR A 31 -6.93 -21.98 14.91
C TYR A 31 -6.91 -20.62 14.21
N GLY A 32 -7.61 -20.49 13.08
CA GLY A 32 -7.73 -19.23 12.33
C GLY A 32 -6.51 -18.89 11.44
N LEU A 33 -5.61 -19.85 11.22
CA LEU A 33 -4.44 -19.71 10.33
C LEU A 33 -4.67 -20.36 8.95
N GLU A 34 -5.88 -20.83 8.70
CA GLU A 34 -6.26 -21.48 7.45
C GLU A 34 -6.59 -20.44 6.38
N TYR A 35 -6.03 -20.63 5.18
CA TYR A 35 -6.33 -19.80 4.02
C TYR A 35 -7.37 -20.49 3.15
N THR A 36 -8.47 -19.81 2.87
CA THR A 36 -9.55 -20.28 1.98
C THR A 36 -9.95 -19.19 1.00
N GLY A 37 -10.65 -19.57 -0.09
CA GLY A 37 -11.14 -18.63 -1.09
C GLY A 37 -10.03 -17.75 -1.67
N ASP A 38 -10.27 -16.44 -1.74
CA ASP A 38 -9.32 -15.48 -2.30
C ASP A 38 -8.06 -15.31 -1.45
N ASN A 39 -8.14 -15.55 -0.14
CA ASN A 39 -6.96 -15.56 0.73
C ASN A 39 -6.00 -16.72 0.39
N LEU A 40 -6.53 -17.89 -0.02
CA LEU A 40 -5.71 -19.00 -0.48
C LEU A 40 -5.00 -18.68 -1.80
N LYS A 41 -5.72 -18.08 -2.76
CA LYS A 41 -5.10 -17.64 -4.02
C LYS A 41 -4.03 -16.58 -3.76
N SER A 42 -4.33 -15.60 -2.91
CA SER A 42 -3.42 -14.51 -2.53
C SER A 42 -2.10 -15.04 -1.98
N ILE A 43 -2.13 -15.97 -1.02
CA ILE A 43 -0.89 -16.51 -0.45
C ILE A 43 -0.14 -17.40 -1.44
N GLN A 44 -0.84 -18.14 -2.30
CA GLN A 44 -0.21 -18.96 -3.35
C GLN A 44 0.55 -18.10 -4.38
N ILE A 45 -0.06 -17.00 -4.83
CA ILE A 45 0.57 -16.08 -5.79
C ILE A 45 1.75 -15.37 -5.14
N SER A 46 1.61 -14.91 -3.90
CA SER A 46 2.69 -14.27 -3.14
C SER A 46 3.90 -15.21 -2.98
N ALA A 47 3.66 -16.46 -2.57
CA ALA A 47 4.73 -17.46 -2.42
C ALA A 47 5.38 -17.83 -3.76
N TRP A 48 4.58 -17.86 -4.85
CA TRP A 48 5.12 -18.11 -6.18
C TRP A 48 6.02 -16.96 -6.65
N LEU A 49 5.59 -15.70 -6.47
CA LEU A 49 6.40 -14.51 -6.80
C LEU A 49 7.77 -14.56 -6.12
N GLU A 50 7.80 -14.90 -4.83
CA GLU A 50 9.03 -15.07 -4.05
C GLU A 50 9.93 -16.19 -4.62
N SER A 51 9.33 -17.34 -4.97
CA SER A 51 10.08 -18.52 -5.45
C SER A 51 10.58 -18.43 -6.90
N ASN A 52 10.04 -17.50 -7.70
CA ASN A 52 10.20 -17.48 -9.15
C ASN A 52 11.64 -17.15 -9.61
N GLY A 53 12.50 -16.63 -8.73
CA GLY A 53 13.92 -16.36 -9.00
C GLY A 53 14.20 -15.22 -9.98
N VAL A 54 13.18 -14.69 -10.65
CA VAL A 54 13.26 -13.51 -11.51
C VAL A 54 13.13 -12.25 -10.67
N LYS A 55 14.12 -11.37 -10.77
CA LYS A 55 14.09 -10.05 -10.12
C LYS A 55 13.07 -9.16 -10.83
N ARG A 56 12.09 -8.67 -10.08
CA ARG A 56 11.05 -7.74 -10.54
C ARG A 56 11.06 -6.49 -9.66
N THR A 57 10.57 -5.40 -10.21
CA THR A 57 10.15 -4.24 -9.43
C THR A 57 8.86 -4.58 -8.69
N LYS A 58 8.60 -3.91 -7.56
CA LYS A 58 7.35 -4.12 -6.82
C LYS A 58 6.12 -3.74 -7.63
N LEU A 59 6.23 -2.76 -8.54
CA LEU A 59 5.13 -2.41 -9.44
C LEU A 59 4.78 -3.58 -10.38
N GLU A 60 5.78 -4.27 -10.94
CA GLU A 60 5.57 -5.48 -11.74
C GLU A 60 4.96 -6.61 -10.90
N GLU A 61 5.43 -6.82 -9.67
CA GLU A 61 4.86 -7.81 -8.75
C GLU A 61 3.40 -7.49 -8.41
N ILE A 62 3.07 -6.22 -8.14
CA ILE A 62 1.69 -5.76 -7.92
C ILE A 62 0.82 -6.04 -9.16
N ALA A 63 1.30 -5.73 -10.36
CA ALA A 63 0.55 -5.96 -11.59
C ALA A 63 0.28 -7.45 -11.82
N ILE A 64 1.30 -8.31 -11.64
CA ILE A 64 1.15 -9.77 -11.77
C ILE A 64 0.20 -10.31 -10.70
N TYR A 65 0.36 -9.86 -9.45
CA TYR A 65 -0.46 -10.27 -8.32
C TYR A 65 -1.94 -9.91 -8.56
N ALA A 66 -2.23 -8.66 -8.90
CA ALA A 66 -3.57 -8.16 -9.16
C ALA A 66 -4.23 -8.91 -10.33
N LYS A 67 -3.50 -9.09 -11.44
CA LYS A 67 -4.00 -9.83 -12.60
C LYS A 67 -4.30 -11.29 -12.27
N SER A 68 -3.44 -11.94 -11.48
CA SER A 68 -3.61 -13.35 -11.08
C SER A 68 -4.81 -13.56 -10.14
N LEU A 69 -5.18 -12.54 -9.37
CA LEU A 69 -6.40 -12.53 -8.56
C LEU A 69 -7.67 -12.16 -9.35
N GLY A 70 -7.54 -11.79 -10.62
CA GLY A 70 -8.67 -11.35 -11.46
C GLY A 70 -9.13 -9.93 -11.13
N TYR A 71 -8.27 -9.10 -10.54
CA TYR A 71 -8.59 -7.69 -10.30
C TYR A 71 -8.68 -6.95 -11.64
N THR A 72 -9.62 -6.03 -11.73
CA THR A 72 -9.91 -5.24 -12.94
C THR A 72 -9.75 -3.75 -12.70
N LYS A 73 -9.98 -3.29 -11.46
CA LYS A 73 -9.91 -1.89 -11.06
C LYS A 73 -8.82 -1.63 -10.05
N ILE A 74 -7.93 -0.67 -10.32
CA ILE A 74 -6.84 -0.27 -9.43
C ILE A 74 -6.97 1.21 -9.07
N GLY A 75 -6.92 1.52 -7.77
CA GLY A 75 -6.83 2.89 -7.29
C GLY A 75 -5.40 3.32 -7.02
N ILE A 76 -5.09 4.59 -7.25
CA ILE A 76 -3.80 5.21 -6.93
C ILE A 76 -4.08 6.44 -6.06
N ALA A 77 -3.78 6.35 -4.77
CA ALA A 77 -3.81 7.49 -3.86
C ALA A 77 -2.40 8.06 -3.72
N PHE A 78 -2.17 9.30 -4.17
CA PHE A 78 -0.82 9.86 -4.26
C PHE A 78 -0.69 11.24 -3.63
N CYS A 79 0.53 11.56 -3.18
CA CYS A 79 0.87 12.93 -2.77
C CYS A 79 1.20 13.80 -3.98
N VAL A 80 0.75 15.06 -3.98
CA VAL A 80 1.01 16.04 -5.05
C VAL A 80 2.51 16.23 -5.34
N GLU A 81 3.39 16.04 -4.36
CA GLU A 81 4.84 16.09 -4.53
C GLU A 81 5.39 14.99 -5.46
N TYR A 82 4.61 13.92 -5.70
CA TYR A 82 4.97 12.76 -6.52
C TYR A 82 4.01 12.58 -7.70
N GLU A 83 3.50 13.67 -8.27
CA GLU A 83 2.57 13.65 -9.41
C GLU A 83 3.17 12.94 -10.64
N ARG A 84 4.45 13.13 -10.92
CA ARG A 84 5.13 12.52 -12.07
C ARG A 84 5.22 11.01 -11.94
N GLU A 85 5.58 10.56 -10.75
CA GLU A 85 5.64 9.14 -10.37
C GLU A 85 4.25 8.52 -10.41
N ALA A 86 3.22 9.23 -9.91
CA ALA A 86 1.83 8.77 -9.97
C ALA A 86 1.37 8.60 -11.42
N ARG A 87 1.71 9.55 -12.30
CA ARG A 87 1.43 9.47 -13.73
C ARG A 87 2.12 8.28 -14.39
N LEU A 88 3.39 8.04 -14.07
CA LEU A 88 4.11 6.88 -14.58
C LEU A 88 3.44 5.56 -14.17
N VAL A 89 3.10 5.42 -12.89
CA VAL A 89 2.39 4.24 -12.37
C VAL A 89 1.05 4.07 -13.09
N TYR A 90 0.30 5.16 -13.27
CA TYR A 90 -0.94 5.16 -14.04
C TYR A 90 -0.74 4.69 -15.49
N ASP A 91 0.23 5.25 -16.21
CA ASP A 91 0.50 4.93 -17.62
C ASP A 91 0.93 3.47 -17.83
N ILE A 92 1.57 2.86 -16.84
CA ILE A 92 1.94 1.44 -16.85
C ILE A 92 0.72 0.56 -16.56
N LEU A 93 0.00 0.84 -15.48
CA LEU A 93 -1.10 -0.03 -15.01
C LEU A 93 -2.35 0.06 -15.88
N SER A 94 -2.62 1.22 -16.48
CA SER A 94 -3.77 1.44 -17.38
C SER A 94 -3.74 0.60 -18.65
N ARG A 95 -2.60 -0.02 -18.98
CA ARG A 95 -2.48 -1.01 -20.06
C ARG A 95 -3.17 -2.34 -19.74
N TYR A 96 -3.44 -2.60 -18.46
CA TYR A 96 -3.91 -3.90 -17.98
C TYR A 96 -5.18 -3.81 -17.12
N PHE A 97 -5.45 -2.63 -16.53
CA PHE A 97 -6.54 -2.40 -15.58
C PHE A 97 -7.28 -1.11 -15.90
N GLU A 98 -8.50 -0.98 -15.42
CA GLU A 98 -9.16 0.31 -15.25
C GLU A 98 -8.54 1.00 -14.02
N VAL A 99 -7.94 2.18 -14.23
CA VAL A 99 -7.16 2.85 -13.18
C VAL A 99 -7.81 4.17 -12.79
N PHE A 100 -7.99 4.36 -11.49
CA PHE A 100 -8.49 5.58 -10.86
C PHE A 100 -7.37 6.19 -10.04
N SER A 101 -7.22 7.51 -10.04
CA SER A 101 -6.18 8.19 -9.26
C SER A 101 -6.73 9.40 -8.52
N VAL A 102 -6.31 9.55 -7.26
CA VAL A 102 -6.77 10.63 -6.39
C VAL A 102 -5.57 11.31 -5.73
N CYS A 103 -5.40 12.59 -6.02
CA CYS A 103 -4.36 13.44 -5.42
C CYS A 103 -4.72 13.78 -3.96
N CYS A 104 -3.72 13.88 -3.09
CA CYS A 104 -3.87 14.15 -1.66
C CYS A 104 -4.58 15.48 -1.32
N LYS A 105 -4.61 16.42 -2.28
CA LYS A 105 -5.28 17.73 -2.10
C LYS A 105 -6.75 17.72 -2.50
N VAL A 106 -7.26 16.65 -3.09
CA VAL A 106 -8.71 16.50 -3.33
C VAL A 106 -9.45 16.47 -2.00
N CYS A 107 -10.54 17.23 -1.90
CA CYS A 107 -11.29 17.44 -0.66
C CYS A 107 -10.41 17.94 0.52
N SER A 108 -9.31 18.63 0.22
CA SER A 108 -8.46 19.24 1.25
C SER A 108 -9.20 20.33 2.01
N PHE A 109 -8.67 20.64 3.19
CA PHE A 109 -9.21 21.65 4.08
C PHE A 109 -8.07 22.49 4.64
N GLU A 110 -8.43 23.61 5.24
CA GLU A 110 -7.46 24.60 5.70
C GLU A 110 -6.72 24.15 6.96
N LYS A 111 -5.40 24.31 7.00
CA LYS A 111 -4.59 23.95 8.18
C LYS A 111 -4.99 24.66 9.46
N ALA A 112 -5.47 25.90 9.35
CA ALA A 112 -5.98 26.64 10.51
C ALA A 112 -7.21 25.99 11.13
N SER A 113 -8.02 25.23 10.37
CA SER A 113 -9.18 24.51 10.93
C SER A 113 -8.78 23.39 11.90
N LEU A 114 -7.49 23.00 11.91
CA LEU A 114 -6.92 22.06 12.88
C LEU A 114 -6.28 22.76 14.10
N GLY A 115 -6.39 24.09 14.20
CA GLY A 115 -5.71 24.85 15.26
C GLY A 115 -4.20 24.92 15.11
N ILE A 116 -3.66 24.65 13.91
CA ILE A 116 -2.23 24.70 13.63
C ILE A 116 -1.91 26.05 12.97
N LYS A 117 -0.85 26.72 13.45
CA LYS A 117 -0.38 27.99 12.85
C LYS A 117 0.00 27.75 11.38
N LYS A 118 -0.53 28.58 10.50
CA LYS A 118 -0.15 28.62 9.09
C LYS A 118 1.24 29.24 8.93
N SER A 119 1.90 28.96 7.81
CA SER A 119 3.03 29.79 7.37
C SER A 119 2.59 31.25 7.22
N GLU A 120 3.46 32.19 7.60
CA GLU A 120 3.16 33.64 7.50
C GLU A 120 3.06 34.10 6.03
N ASP A 121 3.65 33.34 5.10
CA ASP A 121 3.70 33.64 3.68
C ASP A 121 2.53 33.06 2.86
N LEU A 122 1.58 32.35 3.49
CA LEU A 122 0.51 31.64 2.80
C LEU A 122 -0.89 32.08 3.29
N GLU A 123 -1.68 32.65 2.38
CA GLU A 123 -3.10 32.96 2.67
C GLU A 123 -3.90 31.67 2.94
N PHE A 124 -3.63 30.60 2.18
CA PHE A 124 -4.23 29.28 2.34
C PHE A 124 -3.16 28.19 2.37
N GLU A 125 -3.14 27.42 3.44
CA GLU A 125 -2.27 26.26 3.59
C GLU A 125 -3.13 24.99 3.67
N ALA A 126 -3.15 24.21 2.59
CA ALA A 126 -4.01 23.03 2.47
C ALA A 126 -3.46 21.82 3.24
N VAL A 127 -4.30 21.18 4.03
CA VAL A 127 -4.04 19.86 4.64
C VAL A 127 -4.60 18.77 3.73
N CYS A 128 -3.84 17.68 3.56
CA CYS A 128 -4.29 16.56 2.74
C CYS A 128 -5.50 15.86 3.37
N ASN A 129 -6.38 15.27 2.55
CA ASN A 129 -7.55 14.54 3.05
C ASN A 129 -7.50 13.04 2.66
N PRO A 130 -6.83 12.20 3.45
CA PRO A 130 -6.60 10.79 3.10
C PRO A 130 -7.89 9.95 3.21
N ILE A 131 -8.84 10.37 4.05
CA ILE A 131 -10.16 9.76 4.12
C ILE A 131 -10.93 10.07 2.83
N GLY A 132 -10.88 11.33 2.37
CA GLY A 132 -11.46 11.71 1.07
C GLY A 132 -10.89 10.91 -0.09
N GLN A 133 -9.57 10.68 -0.11
CA GLN A 133 -8.94 9.81 -1.11
C GLN A 133 -9.48 8.38 -1.07
N ALA A 134 -9.59 7.78 0.11
CA ALA A 134 -10.09 6.41 0.26
C ALA A 134 -11.56 6.30 -0.17
N LEU A 135 -12.41 7.23 0.25
CA LEU A 135 -13.84 7.21 -0.09
C LEU A 135 -14.10 7.35 -1.58
N LEU A 136 -13.37 8.24 -2.27
CA LEU A 136 -13.49 8.38 -3.72
C LEU A 136 -13.11 7.08 -4.45
N LEU A 137 -12.06 6.39 -4.00
CA LEU A 137 -11.66 5.10 -4.59
C LEU A 137 -12.62 3.95 -4.20
N ASN A 138 -13.25 4.01 -3.03
CA ASN A 138 -14.31 3.08 -2.67
C ASN A 138 -15.54 3.27 -3.56
N ASP A 139 -15.92 4.52 -3.87
CA ASP A 139 -17.03 4.84 -4.79
C ASP A 139 -16.77 4.28 -6.20
N ASP A 140 -15.50 4.25 -6.64
CA ASP A 140 -15.09 3.62 -7.91
C ASP A 140 -15.03 2.08 -7.85
N LEU A 141 -15.22 1.48 -6.67
CA LEU A 141 -15.19 0.03 -6.40
C LEU A 141 -13.87 -0.62 -6.82
N THR A 142 -12.74 0.00 -6.47
CA THR A 142 -11.42 -0.57 -6.77
C THR A 142 -11.20 -1.92 -6.09
N ASN A 143 -10.38 -2.78 -6.68
CA ASN A 143 -10.05 -4.09 -6.10
C ASN A 143 -8.76 -4.05 -5.27
N LEU A 144 -7.89 -3.07 -5.55
CA LEU A 144 -6.65 -2.81 -4.83
C LEU A 144 -6.32 -1.33 -4.93
N ASN A 145 -5.86 -0.74 -3.83
CA ASN A 145 -5.39 0.64 -3.80
C ASN A 145 -3.87 0.70 -3.58
N ILE A 146 -3.18 1.47 -4.41
CA ILE A 146 -1.76 1.77 -4.26
C ILE A 146 -1.63 3.12 -3.58
N MET A 147 -0.93 3.15 -2.45
CA MET A 147 -0.53 4.39 -1.77
C MET A 147 0.86 4.80 -2.25
N LEU A 148 0.96 6.01 -2.78
CA LEU A 148 2.19 6.54 -3.37
C LEU A 148 2.61 7.84 -2.68
N GLY A 149 3.66 7.77 -1.88
CA GLY A 149 4.24 8.94 -1.21
C GLY A 149 3.34 9.64 -0.18
N LEU A 150 2.35 8.93 0.37
CA LEU A 150 1.56 9.46 1.48
C LEU A 150 2.42 9.51 2.75
N LYS A 151 2.42 10.65 3.43
CA LYS A 151 3.19 10.87 4.66
C LYS A 151 2.57 10.11 5.84
N THR A 152 3.37 9.85 6.88
CA THR A 152 2.94 9.13 8.08
C THR A 152 1.65 9.70 8.67
N GLY A 153 0.70 8.82 8.98
CA GLY A 153 -0.61 9.17 9.49
C GLY A 153 -1.63 9.39 8.38
N TYR A 154 -1.22 9.95 7.24
CA TYR A 154 -2.09 10.01 6.05
C TYR A 154 -2.25 8.63 5.41
N ASP A 155 -1.15 7.90 5.28
CA ASP A 155 -1.14 6.49 4.83
C ASP A 155 -1.96 5.58 5.76
N ILE A 156 -1.79 5.72 7.08
CA ILE A 156 -2.52 4.94 8.10
C ILE A 156 -4.02 5.21 8.00
N LEU A 157 -4.41 6.49 7.89
CA LEU A 157 -5.82 6.85 7.75
C LEU A 157 -6.37 6.33 6.42
N PHE A 158 -5.66 6.51 5.31
CA PHE A 158 -6.09 5.97 4.02
C PHE A 158 -6.33 4.46 4.12
N ALA A 159 -5.34 3.68 4.59
CA ALA A 159 -5.45 2.23 4.70
C ALA A 159 -6.56 1.79 5.65
N LYS A 160 -6.87 2.58 6.69
CA LYS A 160 -7.98 2.30 7.62
C LYS A 160 -9.36 2.47 6.97
N TYR A 161 -9.53 3.42 6.06
CA TYR A 161 -10.82 3.75 5.44
C TYR A 161 -10.98 3.18 4.03
N SER A 162 -9.92 2.61 3.44
CA SER A 162 -9.98 1.86 2.19
C SER A 162 -10.76 0.56 2.40
N GLU A 163 -11.82 0.34 1.62
CA GLU A 163 -12.56 -0.93 1.63
C GLU A 163 -11.79 -2.03 0.89
N ALA A 164 -11.14 -1.65 -0.21
CA ALA A 164 -10.18 -2.50 -0.89
C ALA A 164 -8.88 -2.63 -0.07
N PRO A 165 -8.13 -3.74 -0.18
CA PRO A 165 -6.78 -3.81 0.36
C PRO A 165 -5.92 -2.67 -0.20
N ALA A 166 -5.05 -2.13 0.65
CA ALA A 166 -4.14 -1.05 0.28
C ALA A 166 -2.69 -1.49 0.44
N ILE A 167 -1.84 -1.12 -0.52
CA ILE A 167 -0.41 -1.41 -0.52
C ILE A 167 0.39 -0.14 -0.78
N THR A 168 1.46 0.07 -0.01
CA THR A 168 2.40 1.17 -0.28
C THR A 168 3.38 0.75 -1.37
N LEU A 169 3.50 1.57 -2.41
CA LEU A 169 4.60 1.50 -3.38
C LEU A 169 5.67 2.53 -2.97
N PRO A 170 6.86 2.09 -2.54
CA PRO A 170 7.94 3.01 -2.18
C PRO A 170 8.41 3.80 -3.40
N ILE A 171 8.63 5.10 -3.23
CA ILE A 171 9.05 5.99 -4.32
C ILE A 171 10.43 5.59 -4.84
N GLU A 172 11.29 5.10 -3.94
CA GLU A 172 12.67 4.71 -4.25
C GLU A 172 12.76 3.48 -5.16
N GLU A 173 11.70 2.70 -5.24
CA GLU A 173 11.62 1.53 -6.12
C GLU A 173 11.14 1.88 -7.54
N LEU A 174 10.64 3.11 -7.74
CA LEU A 174 10.37 3.61 -9.08
C LEU A 174 11.70 4.01 -9.74
N PRO A 175 11.84 3.81 -11.06
CA PRO A 175 13.00 4.32 -11.78
C PRO A 175 13.14 5.82 -11.48
N GLN A 176 14.24 6.20 -10.81
CA GLN A 176 14.56 7.60 -10.65
C GLN A 176 14.73 8.16 -12.06
N LEU A 177 13.88 9.12 -12.44
CA LEU A 177 13.95 9.80 -13.73
C LEU A 177 15.19 10.71 -13.77
N ALA A 178 16.35 10.08 -13.84
CA ALA A 178 17.57 10.60 -14.43
C ALA A 178 17.88 9.78 -15.68
N ASP A 179 16.87 9.57 -16.54
CA ASP A 179 17.01 9.61 -17.99
C ASP A 179 15.69 9.23 -18.66
N SER A 180 15.28 10.09 -19.57
CA SER A 180 14.14 9.98 -20.46
C SER A 180 14.30 8.78 -21.41
N LYS A 181 13.91 7.57 -21.00
CA LYS A 181 13.60 6.43 -21.89
C LYS A 181 12.56 5.49 -21.28
N ILE A 182 11.42 6.04 -20.85
CA ILE A 182 10.18 5.26 -20.74
C ILE A 182 9.33 5.57 -21.99
N ASP A 183 9.99 5.44 -23.14
CA ASP A 183 9.35 5.11 -24.39
C ASP A 183 10.00 3.77 -24.81
N ILE A 184 9.18 2.85 -25.31
CA ILE A 184 9.53 1.52 -25.81
C ILE A 184 9.53 0.43 -24.72
N ILE A 185 8.33 -0.11 -24.49
CA ILE A 185 8.18 -1.57 -24.48
C ILE A 185 7.26 -1.85 -25.67
N GLU A 186 7.85 -2.33 -26.78
CA GLU A 186 7.15 -3.01 -27.87
C GLU A 186 6.56 -4.34 -27.37
#